data_AF-A0A2N3Y8C9-F1
#
_entry.id   AF-A0A2N3Y8C9-F1
#
_cell.length_a   1.000
_cell.length_b   1.000
_cell.length_c   1.000
_cell.angle_alpha   90.00
_cell.angle_beta   90.00
_cell.angle_gamma   90.00
#
_symmetry.space_group_name_H-M   'P 1'
#
loop_
_entity.id
_entity.type
_entity.pdbx_description
1 polymer ?
#
loop_
_entity_poly.entity_id
_entity_poly.type
_entity_poly.pdbx_seq_one_letter_code
_entity_poly.pdbx_strand_id
1 'polypeptide(L)'
;MDSLADRITGRFRGLTGDSVRLVFGLGGTVGKLDAVVTSYQQALLAARAAMLLPSVGELARWGELGPYKLLLKLPVDELRNTSQVPALVALENEDNHHVLIDTLTVFFDHGDNIQRSVDALSIHRATLYQRLKRVEQITGCSFDNGDDRLMLHLGLKLRAITTAYRDHFGG
;
A
#
# COMPACT_ATOMS: atom_id res chain seq x y z
N MET A 1 -16.92 0.69 17.55
CA MET A 1 -17.09 1.57 16.37
C MET A 1 -17.06 0.81 15.05
N ASP A 2 -16.69 -0.48 15.02
CA ASP A 2 -16.89 -1.37 13.86
C ASP A 2 -18.36 -1.43 13.40
N SER A 3 -19.28 -1.28 14.36
CA SER A 3 -20.73 -1.11 14.12
C SER A 3 -21.13 -0.05 13.09
N LEU A 4 -20.37 1.04 12.87
CA LEU A 4 -20.78 2.07 11.91
C LEU A 4 -20.55 1.64 10.47
N ALA A 5 -19.38 1.07 10.18
CA ALA A 5 -19.06 0.58 8.85
C ALA A 5 -19.94 -0.62 8.50
N ASP A 6 -20.12 -1.57 9.43
CA ASP A 6 -21.03 -2.71 9.23
C ASP A 6 -22.47 -2.25 8.97
N ARG A 7 -22.94 -1.22 9.68
CA ARG A 7 -24.28 -0.65 9.51
C ARG A 7 -24.43 0.10 8.19
N ILE A 8 -23.39 0.82 7.75
CA ILE A 8 -23.40 1.50 6.44
C ILE A 8 -23.33 0.46 5.32
N THR A 9 -22.42 -0.51 5.39
CA THR A 9 -22.29 -1.61 4.43
C THR A 9 -23.59 -2.40 4.30
N GLY A 10 -24.21 -2.78 5.42
CA GLY A 10 -25.50 -3.49 5.40
C GLY A 10 -26.63 -2.70 4.73
N ARG A 11 -26.65 -1.37 4.92
CA ARG A 11 -27.63 -0.49 4.27
C ARG A 11 -27.41 -0.36 2.76
N PHE A 12 -26.16 -0.30 2.32
CA PHE A 12 -25.84 -0.13 0.90
C PHE A 12 -25.87 -1.45 0.11
N ARG A 13 -25.58 -2.60 0.73
CA ARG A 13 -25.73 -3.91 0.08
C ARG A 13 -27.15 -4.18 -0.40
N GLY A 14 -28.15 -3.71 0.35
CA GLY A 14 -29.56 -3.78 -0.07
C GLY A 14 -29.90 -2.95 -1.31
N LEU A 15 -29.02 -2.03 -1.73
CA LEU A 15 -29.20 -1.15 -2.90
C LEU A 15 -28.33 -1.56 -4.09
N THR A 16 -27.17 -2.15 -3.85
CA THR A 16 -26.18 -2.46 -4.91
C THR A 16 -26.12 -3.93 -5.31
N GLY A 17 -26.77 -4.82 -4.55
CA GLY A 17 -26.60 -6.27 -4.71
C GLY A 17 -25.20 -6.75 -4.29
N ASP A 18 -24.96 -8.06 -4.40
CA ASP A 18 -23.71 -8.71 -3.96
C ASP A 18 -22.55 -8.58 -4.97
N SER A 19 -22.80 -8.06 -6.16
CA SER A 19 -21.80 -7.96 -7.24
C SER A 19 -20.91 -6.72 -7.17
N VAL A 20 -21.18 -5.78 -6.25
CA VAL A 20 -20.43 -4.53 -6.13
C VAL A 20 -19.60 -4.52 -4.86
N ARG A 21 -18.27 -4.42 -4.99
CA ARG A 21 -17.38 -4.18 -3.86
C ARG A 21 -17.58 -2.75 -3.35
N LEU A 22 -18.04 -2.61 -2.11
CA LEU A 22 -18.20 -1.32 -1.46
C LEU A 22 -16.95 -0.97 -0.67
N VAL A 23 -16.53 0.29 -0.76
CA VAL A 23 -15.41 0.82 0.01
C VAL A 23 -15.79 2.15 0.66
N PHE A 24 -15.22 2.41 1.82
CA PHE A 24 -15.55 3.55 2.67
C PHE A 24 -14.28 4.24 3.15
N GLY A 25 -14.32 5.57 3.15
CA GLY A 25 -13.27 6.42 3.70
C GLY A 25 -13.79 7.23 4.87
N LEU A 26 -13.05 7.21 5.98
CA LEU A 26 -13.35 8.03 7.16
C LEU A 26 -12.28 9.11 7.34
N GLY A 27 -12.71 10.37 7.34
CA GLY A 27 -11.87 11.51 7.68
C GLY A 27 -11.53 11.57 9.17
N GLY A 28 -10.60 12.45 9.53
CA GLY A 28 -10.29 12.72 10.94
C GLY A 28 -11.41 13.49 11.64
N THR A 29 -11.57 13.25 12.95
CA THR A 29 -12.47 14.04 13.79
C THR A 29 -12.00 15.50 13.85
N VAL A 30 -12.94 16.43 13.71
CA VAL A 30 -12.67 17.88 13.77
C VAL A 30 -13.56 18.55 14.81
N GLY A 31 -13.02 19.52 15.53
CA GLY A 31 -13.72 20.25 16.59
C GLY A 31 -14.34 21.59 16.14
N LYS A 32 -14.19 21.96 14.86
CA LYS A 32 -14.66 23.22 14.29
C LYS A 32 -15.31 23.01 12.94
N LEU A 33 -16.30 23.85 12.62
CA LEU A 33 -17.07 23.75 11.38
C LEU A 33 -16.23 24.05 10.12
N ASP A 34 -15.30 25.00 10.21
CA ASP A 34 -14.37 25.35 9.13
C ASP A 34 -13.42 24.20 8.73
N ALA A 35 -13.14 23.28 9.65
CA ALA A 35 -12.30 22.12 9.41
C ALA A 35 -13.06 20.91 8.81
N VAL A 36 -14.39 20.98 8.63
CA VAL A 36 -15.17 19.89 8.02
C VAL A 36 -14.72 19.62 6.58
N VAL A 37 -14.35 20.66 5.83
CA VAL A 37 -13.82 20.50 4.46
C VAL A 37 -12.54 19.66 4.47
N THR A 38 -11.66 19.88 5.43
CA THR A 38 -10.44 19.09 5.61
C THR A 38 -10.78 17.63 5.92
N SER A 39 -11.70 17.38 6.86
CA SER A 39 -12.13 16.01 7.18
C SER A 39 -12.76 15.31 5.97
N TYR A 40 -13.55 16.02 5.18
CA TYR A 40 -14.12 15.51 3.95
C TYR A 40 -13.05 15.14 2.90
N GLN A 41 -12.05 16.00 2.69
CA GLN A 41 -10.92 15.70 1.80
C GLN A 41 -10.13 14.47 2.27
N GLN A 42 -9.92 14.34 3.58
CA GLN A 42 -9.29 13.16 4.18
C GLN A 42 -10.12 11.89 3.95
N ALA A 43 -11.45 11.97 4.09
CA ALA A 43 -12.36 10.86 3.81
C ALA A 43 -12.28 10.41 2.34
N LEU A 44 -12.21 11.34 1.39
CA LEU A 44 -12.05 11.02 -0.04
C LEU A 44 -10.72 10.31 -0.33
N LEU A 45 -9.62 10.80 0.24
CA LEU A 45 -8.31 10.14 0.11
C LEU A 45 -8.30 8.75 0.77
N ALA A 46 -8.97 8.60 1.91
CA ALA A 46 -9.12 7.30 2.56
C ALA A 46 -9.94 6.33 1.71
N ALA A 47 -11.08 6.74 1.16
CA ALA A 47 -11.90 5.90 0.29
C ALA A 47 -11.10 5.44 -0.94
N ARG A 48 -10.30 6.35 -1.52
CA ARG A 48 -9.36 6.03 -2.61
C ARG A 48 -8.31 5.00 -2.19
N ALA A 49 -7.78 5.09 -0.97
CA ALA A 49 -6.88 4.08 -0.43
C ALA A 49 -7.54 2.70 -0.34
N ALA A 50 -8.75 2.60 0.23
CA ALA A 50 -9.51 1.35 0.32
C ALA A 50 -9.84 0.74 -1.06
N MET A 51 -10.11 1.60 -2.04
CA MET A 51 -10.35 1.19 -3.41
C MET A 51 -9.11 0.54 -4.03
N LEU A 52 -7.95 1.20 -3.92
CA LEU A 52 -6.72 0.82 -4.62
C LEU A 52 -5.89 -0.25 -3.88
N LEU A 53 -5.96 -0.30 -2.55
CA LEU A 53 -5.05 -1.09 -1.73
C LEU A 53 -5.82 -2.18 -0.99
N PRO A 54 -5.72 -3.45 -1.41
CA PRO A 54 -6.40 -4.56 -0.73
C PRO A 54 -6.04 -4.67 0.76
N SER A 55 -4.79 -4.35 1.12
CA SER A 55 -4.30 -4.40 2.51
C SER A 55 -4.95 -3.38 3.44
N VAL A 56 -5.60 -2.35 2.91
CA VAL A 56 -6.35 -1.36 3.70
C VAL A 56 -7.77 -1.87 4.03
N GLY A 57 -8.28 -2.86 3.29
CA GLY A 57 -9.62 -3.39 3.45
C GLY A 57 -10.71 -2.48 2.89
N GLU A 58 -11.97 -2.78 3.22
CA GLU A 58 -13.14 -2.05 2.73
C GLU A 58 -13.35 -0.70 3.44
N LEU A 59 -12.79 -0.52 4.63
CA LEU A 59 -12.91 0.70 5.42
C LEU A 59 -11.53 1.29 5.71
N ALA A 60 -11.19 2.36 5.01
CA ALA A 60 -10.00 3.14 5.28
C ALA A 60 -10.31 4.25 6.28
N ARG A 61 -9.55 4.31 7.38
CA ARG A 61 -9.56 5.46 8.29
C ARG A 61 -8.36 6.33 8.02
N TRP A 62 -8.58 7.63 7.81
CA TRP A 62 -7.52 8.58 7.55
C TRP A 62 -6.39 8.41 8.56
N GLY A 63 -6.68 8.38 9.86
CA GLY A 63 -5.69 8.21 10.93
C GLY A 63 -4.74 7.02 10.78
N GLU A 64 -5.18 5.93 10.15
CA GLU A 64 -4.51 4.61 10.09
C GLU A 64 -3.72 4.39 8.79
N LEU A 65 -3.86 5.27 7.79
CA LEU A 65 -3.25 5.09 6.47
C LEU A 65 -1.72 5.18 6.43
N GLY A 66 -1.07 5.57 7.52
CA GLY A 66 0.39 5.70 7.59
C GLY A 66 0.98 6.52 6.42
N PRO A 67 2.00 6.00 5.70
CA PRO A 67 2.67 6.73 4.61
C PRO A 67 1.75 6.98 3.40
N TYR A 68 0.68 6.20 3.20
CA TYR A 68 -0.24 6.40 2.10
C TYR A 68 -0.96 7.75 2.14
N LYS A 69 -1.08 8.39 3.32
CA LYS A 69 -1.60 9.77 3.47
C LYS A 69 -0.83 10.78 2.62
N LEU A 70 0.48 10.58 2.51
CA LEU A 70 1.37 11.47 1.76
C LEU A 70 1.35 11.09 0.28
N LEU A 71 1.49 9.79 -0.01
CA LEU A 71 1.56 9.31 -1.38
C LEU A 71 0.27 9.60 -2.17
N LEU A 72 -0.91 9.40 -1.58
CA LEU A 72 -2.19 9.61 -2.27
C LEU A 72 -2.54 11.08 -2.53
N LYS A 73 -1.75 12.03 -1.99
CA LYS A 73 -1.88 13.46 -2.31
C LYS A 73 -1.20 13.82 -3.62
N LEU A 74 -0.28 12.99 -4.11
CA LEU A 74 0.39 13.22 -5.37
C LEU A 74 -0.61 13.06 -6.53
N PRO A 75 -0.55 13.92 -7.56
CA PRO A 75 -1.26 13.71 -8.81
C PRO A 75 -0.93 12.34 -9.43
N VAL A 76 -1.89 11.74 -10.14
CA VAL A 76 -1.72 10.39 -10.73
C VAL A 76 -0.54 10.34 -11.72
N ASP A 77 -0.34 11.38 -12.50
CA ASP A 77 0.77 11.45 -13.46
C ASP A 77 2.13 11.53 -12.75
N GLU A 78 2.20 12.23 -11.62
CA GLU A 78 3.40 12.26 -10.78
C GLU A 78 3.65 10.92 -10.11
N LEU A 79 2.59 10.22 -9.66
CA LEU A 79 2.69 8.87 -9.11
C LEU A 79 3.31 7.89 -10.10
N ARG A 80 2.88 7.93 -11.37
CA ARG A 80 3.40 7.06 -12.43
C ARG A 80 4.90 7.27 -12.62
N ASN A 81 5.35 8.52 -12.73
CA ASN A 81 6.76 8.83 -12.93
C ASN A 81 7.59 8.48 -11.68
N THR A 82 7.10 8.83 -10.48
CA THR A 82 7.80 8.60 -9.21
C THR A 82 7.88 7.11 -8.84
N SER A 83 6.93 6.29 -9.32
CA SER A 83 6.93 4.84 -9.09
C SER A 83 8.05 4.09 -9.81
N GLN A 84 8.69 4.70 -10.82
CA GLN A 84 9.79 4.11 -11.58
C GLN A 84 11.13 4.23 -10.86
N VAL A 85 11.22 3.70 -9.64
CA VAL A 85 12.48 3.64 -8.89
C VAL A 85 13.43 2.69 -9.62
N PRO A 86 14.60 3.16 -10.12
CA PRO A 86 15.48 2.35 -10.97
C PRO A 86 15.88 1.00 -10.35
N ALA A 87 16.13 0.98 -9.04
CA ALA A 87 16.41 -0.24 -8.29
C ALA A 87 15.25 -1.26 -8.36
N LEU A 88 14.01 -0.81 -8.17
CA LEU A 88 12.84 -1.70 -8.24
C LEU A 88 12.56 -2.14 -9.68
N VAL A 89 12.77 -1.27 -10.67
CA VAL A 89 12.67 -1.65 -12.10
C VAL A 89 13.69 -2.73 -12.45
N ALA A 90 14.94 -2.58 -12.00
CA ALA A 90 15.98 -3.60 -12.17
C ALA A 90 15.59 -4.92 -11.51
N LEU A 91 15.02 -4.86 -10.30
CA LEU A 91 14.54 -6.05 -9.59
C LEU A 91 13.41 -6.75 -10.35
N GLU A 92 12.42 -6.01 -10.85
CA GLU A 92 11.30 -6.57 -11.62
C GLU A 92 11.75 -7.25 -12.91
N ASN A 93 12.73 -6.68 -13.61
CA ASN A 93 13.27 -7.26 -14.84
C ASN A 93 13.96 -8.62 -14.61
N GLU A 94 14.52 -8.84 -13.42
CA GLU A 94 15.21 -10.08 -13.04
C GLU A 94 14.29 -11.07 -12.29
N ASP A 95 13.15 -10.60 -11.76
CA ASP A 95 12.23 -11.36 -10.92
C ASP A 95 10.98 -11.84 -11.68
N ASN A 96 11.20 -12.75 -12.62
CA ASN A 96 10.17 -13.28 -13.54
C ASN A 96 8.89 -13.80 -12.85
N HIS A 97 8.97 -14.23 -11.59
CA HIS A 97 7.86 -14.81 -10.85
C HIS A 97 7.42 -13.94 -9.65
N HIS A 98 7.89 -12.70 -9.56
CA HIS A 98 7.61 -11.75 -8.48
C HIS A 98 8.01 -12.23 -7.07
N VAL A 99 8.87 -13.24 -6.96
CA VAL A 99 9.25 -13.86 -5.69
C VAL A 99 10.06 -12.90 -4.83
N LEU A 100 10.99 -12.16 -5.43
CA LEU A 100 11.88 -11.24 -4.72
C LEU A 100 11.17 -9.94 -4.36
N ILE A 101 10.37 -9.38 -5.26
CA ILE A 101 9.60 -8.15 -5.00
C ILE A 101 8.56 -8.38 -3.90
N ASP A 102 7.90 -9.54 -3.88
CA ASP A 102 6.94 -9.90 -2.82
C ASP A 102 7.66 -10.15 -1.50
N THR A 103 8.80 -10.84 -1.53
CA THR A 103 9.63 -11.04 -0.33
C THR A 103 10.07 -9.70 0.26
N LEU A 104 10.51 -8.76 -0.57
CA LEU A 104 10.95 -7.43 -0.13
C LEU A 104 9.79 -6.62 0.45
N THR A 105 8.61 -6.69 -0.18
CA THR A 105 7.38 -6.05 0.30
C THR A 105 6.99 -6.55 1.68
N VAL A 106 6.92 -7.87 1.86
CA VAL A 106 6.57 -8.48 3.16
C VAL A 106 7.62 -8.16 4.22
N PHE A 107 8.91 -8.18 3.85
CA PHE A 107 10.00 -7.85 4.76
C PHE A 107 9.89 -6.43 5.32
N PHE A 108 9.73 -5.43 4.46
CA PHE A 108 9.59 -4.05 4.90
C PHE A 108 8.26 -3.79 5.62
N ASP A 109 7.17 -4.44 5.22
CA ASP A 109 5.86 -4.29 5.89
C ASP A 109 5.83 -4.88 7.30
N HIS A 110 6.72 -5.82 7.61
CA HIS A 110 6.97 -6.30 8.97
C HIS A 110 8.08 -5.54 9.70
N GLY A 111 8.53 -4.39 9.19
CA GLY A 111 9.51 -3.52 9.82
C GLY A 111 10.88 -4.18 9.93
N ASP A 112 11.34 -4.79 8.83
CA ASP A 112 12.61 -5.50 8.72
C ASP A 112 12.74 -6.70 9.67
N ASN A 113 11.61 -7.16 10.22
CA ASN A 113 11.60 -8.25 11.18
C ASN A 113 11.70 -9.61 10.47
N ILE A 114 12.87 -10.23 10.57
CA ILE A 114 13.17 -11.53 9.96
C ILE A 114 12.14 -12.60 10.33
N GLN A 115 11.82 -12.77 11.62
CA GLN A 115 10.95 -13.87 12.04
C GLN A 115 9.52 -13.68 11.53
N ARG A 116 8.96 -12.46 11.70
CA ARG A 116 7.62 -12.16 11.19
C ARG A 116 7.52 -12.33 9.67
N SER A 117 8.58 -11.97 8.95
CA SER A 117 8.63 -12.11 7.49
C SER A 117 8.71 -13.57 7.05
N VAL A 118 9.53 -14.38 7.73
CA VAL A 118 9.63 -15.84 7.53
C VAL A 118 8.27 -16.50 7.74
N ASP A 119 7.58 -16.16 8.84
CA ASP A 119 6.27 -16.71 9.18
C ASP A 119 5.21 -16.29 8.14
N ALA A 120 5.18 -15.00 7.77
CA ALA A 120 4.24 -14.46 6.79
C ALA A 120 4.43 -15.05 5.39
N LEU A 121 5.69 -15.29 4.98
CA LEU A 121 6.03 -15.90 3.69
C LEU A 121 5.97 -17.44 3.72
N SER A 122 5.83 -18.05 4.89
CA SER A 122 5.90 -19.52 5.08
C SER A 122 7.17 -20.14 4.46
N ILE A 123 8.32 -19.52 4.67
CA ILE A 123 9.62 -19.99 4.17
C ILE A 123 10.60 -20.26 5.31
N HIS A 124 11.77 -20.80 5.02
CA HIS A 124 12.86 -20.89 6.00
C HIS A 124 13.67 -19.59 6.09
N ARG A 125 14.24 -19.31 7.27
CA ARG A 125 15.10 -18.13 7.50
C ARG A 125 16.28 -18.04 6.53
N ALA A 126 16.91 -19.18 6.20
CA ALA A 126 18.00 -19.22 5.22
C ALA A 126 17.54 -18.76 3.82
N THR A 127 16.33 -19.16 3.42
CA THR A 127 15.71 -18.73 2.16
C THR A 127 15.47 -17.23 2.15
N LEU A 128 14.95 -16.66 3.25
CA LEU A 128 14.76 -15.21 3.35
C LEU A 128 16.09 -14.47 3.16
N TYR A 129 17.15 -14.87 3.87
CA TYR A 129 18.47 -14.25 3.71
C TYR A 129 19.01 -14.34 2.30
N GLN A 130 18.87 -15.49 1.64
CA GLN A 130 19.31 -15.65 0.25
C GLN A 130 18.56 -14.71 -0.69
N ARG A 131 17.24 -14.57 -0.51
CA ARG A 131 16.42 -13.65 -1.31
C ARG A 131 16.77 -12.19 -1.07
N LEU A 132 16.91 -11.77 0.19
CA LEU A 132 17.31 -10.41 0.56
C LEU A 132 18.69 -10.05 -0.01
N LYS A 133 19.66 -10.96 0.11
CA LYS A 133 20.99 -10.79 -0.50
C LYS A 133 20.92 -10.68 -2.02
N ARG A 134 20.05 -11.45 -2.68
CA ARG A 134 19.84 -11.36 -4.13
C ARG A 134 19.21 -10.02 -4.52
N VAL A 135 18.30 -9.47 -3.70
CA VAL A 135 17.76 -8.12 -3.91
C VAL A 135 18.86 -7.07 -3.85
N GLU A 136 19.72 -7.05 -2.82
CA GLU A 136 20.85 -6.10 -2.75
C GLU A 136 21.79 -6.24 -3.97
N GLN A 137 22.05 -7.46 -4.44
CA GLN A 137 22.87 -7.70 -5.64
C GLN A 137 22.27 -7.15 -6.93
N ILE A 138 20.95 -7.28 -7.13
CA ILE A 138 20.27 -6.79 -8.35
C ILE A 138 20.11 -5.27 -8.29
N THR A 139 19.69 -4.75 -7.13
CA THR A 139 19.35 -3.34 -6.95
C THR A 139 20.57 -2.44 -6.76
N GLY A 140 21.67 -2.99 -6.25
CA GLY A 140 22.83 -2.23 -5.80
C GLY A 140 22.62 -1.47 -4.49
N CYS A 141 21.41 -1.54 -3.90
CA CYS A 141 21.08 -0.92 -2.63
C CYS A 141 21.60 -1.74 -1.44
N SER A 142 21.84 -1.07 -0.31
CA SER A 142 22.23 -1.69 0.95
C SER A 142 21.12 -1.55 2.01
N PHE A 143 20.76 -2.64 2.68
CA PHE A 143 19.78 -2.61 3.77
C PHE A 143 20.35 -2.06 5.10
N ASP A 144 21.67 -1.93 5.19
CA ASP A 144 22.32 -1.21 6.28
C ASP A 144 22.25 0.32 6.08
N ASN A 145 21.96 0.78 4.85
CA ASN A 145 21.72 2.19 4.55
C ASN A 145 20.24 2.55 4.76
N GLY A 146 19.98 3.59 5.58
CA GLY A 146 18.64 4.04 5.90
C GLY A 146 17.87 4.62 4.71
N ASP A 147 18.54 5.38 3.85
CA ASP A 147 17.93 6.04 2.69
C ASP A 147 17.58 5.02 1.61
N ASP A 148 18.44 4.03 1.39
CA ASP A 148 18.17 2.92 0.46
C ASP A 148 16.92 2.15 0.88
N ARG A 149 16.81 1.76 2.16
CA ARG A 149 15.61 1.09 2.69
C ARG A 149 14.36 1.94 2.52
N LEU A 150 14.44 3.22 2.89
CA LEU A 150 13.30 4.13 2.79
C LEU A 150 12.86 4.29 1.33
N MET A 151 13.80 4.49 0.41
CA MET A 151 13.53 4.61 -1.02
C MET A 151 12.87 3.34 -1.56
N LEU A 152 13.41 2.16 -1.24
CA LEU A 152 12.84 0.89 -1.68
C LEU A 152 11.43 0.68 -1.12
N HIS A 153 11.23 0.93 0.19
CA HIS A 153 9.92 0.74 0.80
C HIS A 153 8.87 1.71 0.24
N LEU A 154 9.19 3.01 0.12
CA LEU A 154 8.30 3.98 -0.51
C LEU A 154 8.03 3.65 -1.97
N GLY A 155 9.05 3.21 -2.71
CA GLY A 155 8.92 2.76 -4.09
C GLY A 155 7.94 1.60 -4.22
N LEU A 156 8.00 0.61 -3.33
CA LEU A 156 7.05 -0.51 -3.29
C LEU A 156 5.61 -0.03 -3.00
N LYS A 157 5.45 0.93 -2.09
CA LYS A 157 4.14 1.53 -1.77
C LYS A 157 3.57 2.30 -2.96
N LEU A 158 4.39 3.09 -3.65
CA LEU A 158 4.02 3.83 -4.86
C LEU A 158 3.66 2.89 -6.02
N ARG A 159 4.44 1.83 -6.19
CA ARG A 159 4.17 0.76 -7.15
C ARG A 159 2.80 0.15 -6.90
N ALA A 160 2.48 -0.24 -5.66
CA ALA A 160 1.19 -0.82 -5.32
C ALA A 160 0.01 0.09 -5.71
N ILE A 161 0.11 1.39 -5.44
CA ILE A 161 -0.89 2.39 -5.84
C ILE A 161 -1.01 2.47 -7.37
N THR A 162 0.12 2.54 -8.07
CA THR A 162 0.17 2.75 -9.52
C THR A 162 -0.33 1.53 -10.32
N THR A 163 0.01 0.32 -9.88
CA THR A 163 -0.53 -0.93 -10.44
C THR A 163 -2.04 -0.98 -10.26
N ALA A 164 -2.54 -0.69 -9.06
CA ALA A 164 -3.98 -0.64 -8.82
C ALA A 164 -4.72 0.39 -9.70
N TYR A 165 -4.12 1.56 -9.93
CA TYR A 165 -4.69 2.53 -10.86
C TYR A 165 -4.81 2.00 -12.29
N ARG A 166 -3.81 1.24 -12.75
CA ARG A 166 -3.83 0.62 -14.08
C ARG A 166 -4.95 -0.43 -14.16
N ASP A 167 -5.10 -1.25 -13.13
CA ASP A 167 -6.09 -2.34 -13.12
C ASP A 167 -7.53 -1.82 -13.00
N HIS A 168 -7.75 -0.74 -12.25
CA HIS A 168 -9.08 -0.18 -12.02
C HIS A 168 -9.55 0.85 -13.06
N PHE A 169 -8.62 1.54 -13.74
CA PHE A 169 -8.95 2.68 -14.62
C PHE A 169 -8.24 2.64 -15.99
N GLY A 170 -7.39 1.65 -16.25
CA GLY A 170 -6.62 1.53 -17.48
C GLY A 170 -7.27 0.69 -18.58
N GLY A 171 -8.60 0.53 -18.54
CA GLY A 171 -9.41 -0.08 -19.61
C GLY A 171 -9.96 0.95 -20.58
#